data_AF-A0A2M8RZS4-F1
#
_entry.id   AF-A0A2M8RZS4-F1
#
_cell.length_a   1.000
_cell.length_b   1.000
_cell.length_c   1.000
_cell.angle_alpha   90.00
_cell.angle_beta   90.00
_cell.angle_gamma   90.00
#
_symmetry.space_group_name_H-M   'P 1'
#
loop_
_entity.id
_entity.type
_entity.pdbx_description
1 polymer ?
#
loop_
_entity_poly.entity_id
_entity_poly.type
_entity_poly.pdbx_seq_one_letter_code
_entity_poly.pdbx_strand_id
1 'polypeptide(L)'
;MQLKIQCMQDSYDKLLKILPLLIKDPSRLTEAKQLVQQLDEFYQSSEWLELYDRSEEFNIDTRGNYSVLSEDAIWNVLSEFDRLTSISKRDV
;
A
#
# COMPACT_ATOMS: atom_id res chain seq x y z
N MET A 1 -14.17 -11.66 3.42
CA MET A 1 -12.83 -11.91 2.85
C MET A 1 -12.58 -11.08 1.59
N GLN A 2 -13.22 -11.40 0.47
CA GLN A 2 -13.11 -10.66 -0.81
C GLN A 2 -13.18 -9.12 -0.66
N LEU A 3 -14.22 -8.61 0.01
CA LEU A 3 -14.38 -7.17 0.22
C LEU A 3 -13.21 -6.54 1.00
N LYS A 4 -12.65 -7.25 1.98
CA LYS A 4 -11.50 -6.77 2.76
C LYS A 4 -10.25 -6.67 1.88
N ILE A 5 -9.99 -7.69 1.05
CA ILE A 5 -8.88 -7.69 0.10
C ILE A 5 -9.03 -6.53 -0.88
N GLN A 6 -10.24 -6.35 -1.43
CA GLN A 6 -10.51 -5.25 -2.35
C GLN A 6 -10.32 -3.88 -1.68
N CYS A 7 -10.75 -3.70 -0.42
CA CYS A 7 -10.48 -2.47 0.32
C CYS A 7 -8.98 -2.21 0.48
N MET A 8 -8.17 -3.24 0.74
CA MET A 8 -6.71 -3.09 0.82
C MET A 8 -6.10 -2.79 -0.55
N GLN A 9 -6.60 -3.41 -1.63
CA GLN A 9 -6.22 -3.09 -2.99
C GLN A 9 -6.54 -1.63 -3.35
N ASP A 10 -7.70 -1.13 -2.91
CA ASP A 10 -8.09 0.26 -3.11
C ASP A 10 -7.18 1.23 -2.35
N SER A 11 -6.81 0.90 -1.12
CA SER A 11 -5.82 1.66 -0.34
C SER A 11 -4.44 1.67 -1.00
N TYR A 12 -3.99 0.51 -1.50
CA TYR A 12 -2.73 0.35 -2.23
C TYR A 12 -2.70 1.21 -3.51
N ASP A 13 -3.73 1.10 -4.34
CA ASP A 13 -3.83 1.88 -5.59
C ASP A 13 -3.89 3.38 -5.33
N LYS A 14 -4.53 3.78 -4.23
CA LYS A 14 -4.58 5.18 -3.81
C LYS A 14 -3.21 5.67 -3.35
N LEU A 15 -2.48 4.86 -2.58
CA LEU A 15 -1.14 5.20 -2.13
C LEU A 15 -0.19 5.37 -3.32
N LEU A 16 -0.22 4.47 -4.30
CA LEU A 16 0.57 4.59 -5.53
C LEU A 16 0.35 5.92 -6.26
N LYS A 17 -0.88 6.44 -6.27
CA LYS A 17 -1.20 7.74 -6.88
C LYS A 17 -0.69 8.93 -6.06
N ILE A 18 -0.66 8.79 -4.74
CA ILE A 18 -0.26 9.88 -3.82
C ILE A 18 1.26 10.01 -3.73
N LEU A 19 2.01 8.89 -3.69
CA LEU A 19 3.47 8.88 -3.54
C LEU A 19 4.22 9.86 -4.46
N PRO A 20 4.02 9.87 -5.79
CA PRO A 20 4.74 10.79 -6.67
C PRO A 20 4.41 12.28 -6.43
N LEU A 21 3.32 12.56 -5.73
CA LEU A 21 2.88 13.92 -5.41
C LEU A 21 3.42 14.41 -4.06
N LEU A 22 3.88 13.52 -3.17
CA LEU A 22 4.28 13.88 -1.80
C LEU A 22 5.39 14.93 -1.74
N ILE A 23 6.34 14.92 -2.69
CA ILE A 23 7.41 15.90 -2.76
C ILE A 23 6.86 17.31 -3.06
N LYS A 24 5.82 17.40 -3.89
CA LYS A 24 5.26 18.69 -4.37
C LYS A 24 4.08 19.17 -3.52
N ASP A 25 3.42 18.27 -2.82
CA ASP A 25 2.22 18.54 -2.04
C ASP A 25 2.28 17.82 -0.68
N PRO A 26 2.96 18.41 0.31
CA PRO A 26 3.07 17.85 1.66
C PRO A 26 1.73 17.70 2.38
N SER A 27 0.66 18.36 1.92
CA SER A 27 -0.67 18.24 2.53
C SER A 27 -1.22 16.80 2.44
N ARG A 28 -0.73 16.02 1.48
CA ARG A 28 -1.11 14.60 1.31
C ARG A 28 -0.39 13.65 2.24
N LEU A 29 0.59 14.13 3.02
CA LEU A 29 1.38 13.29 3.91
C LEU A 29 0.50 12.59 4.96
N THR A 30 -0.49 13.28 5.50
CA THR A 30 -1.41 12.70 6.50
C THR A 30 -2.21 11.55 5.89
N GLU A 31 -2.74 11.74 4.69
CA GLU A 31 -3.49 10.71 3.96
C GLU A 31 -2.61 9.51 3.61
N ALA A 32 -1.39 9.76 3.11
CA ALA A 32 -0.43 8.70 2.81
C ALA A 32 -0.07 7.89 4.05
N LYS A 33 0.16 8.53 5.21
CA LYS A 33 0.44 7.83 6.48
C LYS A 33 -0.68 6.90 6.91
N GLN A 34 -1.94 7.31 6.73
CA GLN A 34 -3.09 6.46 7.06
C GLN A 34 -3.16 5.23 6.15
N LEU A 35 -2.91 5.40 4.84
CA LEU A 35 -2.89 4.29 3.88
C LEU A 35 -1.72 3.33 4.17
N VAL A 36 -0.54 3.88 4.45
CA VAL A 36 0.66 3.13 4.87
C VAL A 36 0.37 2.29 6.10
N GLN A 37 -0.24 2.88 7.14
CA GLN A 37 -0.60 2.17 8.36
C GLN A 37 -1.56 1.01 8.08
N GLN A 38 -2.62 1.23 7.30
CA GLN A 38 -3.59 0.18 6.96
C GLN A 38 -2.93 -0.99 6.20
N LEU A 39 -2.07 -0.67 5.24
CA LEU A 39 -1.39 -1.67 4.42
C LEU A 39 -0.34 -2.43 5.23
N ASP A 40 0.41 -1.77 6.11
CA ASP A 40 1.37 -2.40 7.00
C ASP A 40 0.68 -3.33 8.00
N GLU A 41 -0.39 -2.87 8.67
CA GLU A 41 -1.19 -3.71 9.58
C GLU A 41 -1.77 -4.93 8.87
N PHE A 42 -2.23 -4.76 7.62
CA PHE A 42 -2.71 -5.88 6.81
C PHE A 42 -1.58 -6.85 6.47
N TYR A 43 -0.46 -6.37 5.92
CA TYR A 43 0.66 -7.20 5.48
C TYR A 43 1.34 -7.97 6.63
N GLN A 44 1.42 -7.37 7.82
CA GLN A 44 1.98 -8.03 9.02
C GLN A 44 1.01 -9.02 9.68
N SER A 45 -0.23 -9.11 9.22
CA SER A 45 -1.23 -10.01 9.82
C SER A 45 -1.02 -11.46 9.40
N SER A 46 -1.31 -12.40 10.30
CA SER A 46 -1.34 -13.83 9.93
C SER A 46 -2.40 -14.15 8.87
N GLU A 47 -3.47 -13.35 8.83
CA GLU A 47 -4.52 -13.46 7.81
C GLU A 47 -3.96 -13.17 6.41
N TRP A 48 -3.03 -12.23 6.26
CA TRP A 48 -2.42 -11.96 4.95
C TRP A 48 -1.69 -13.18 4.40
N LEU A 49 -0.95 -13.92 5.23
CA LEU A 49 -0.27 -15.15 4.81
C LEU A 49 -1.26 -16.21 4.30
N GLU A 50 -2.38 -16.41 5.02
CA GLU A 50 -3.43 -17.34 4.58
C GLU A 50 -4.08 -16.90 3.26
N LEU A 51 -4.24 -15.59 3.06
CA LEU A 51 -4.79 -15.03 1.83
C LEU A 51 -3.81 -15.11 0.66
N TYR A 52 -2.53 -14.87 0.92
CA TYR A 52 -1.44 -15.01 -0.05
C TYR A 52 -1.38 -16.45 -0.61
N ASP A 53 -1.40 -17.45 0.27
CA ASP A 53 -1.37 -18.88 -0.09
C ASP A 53 -2.56 -19.30 -0.97
N ARG A 54 -3.67 -18.56 -0.86
CA ARG A 54 -4.93 -18.82 -1.57
C ARG A 54 -5.28 -17.73 -2.57
N SER A 55 -4.30 -16.93 -2.99
CA SER A 55 -4.53 -15.72 -3.80
C SER A 55 -5.27 -16.00 -5.11
N GLU A 56 -5.08 -17.19 -5.70
CA GLU A 56 -5.77 -17.63 -6.92
C GLU A 56 -7.29 -17.81 -6.75
N GLU A 57 -7.80 -17.93 -5.52
CA GLU A 57 -9.24 -18.06 -5.23
C GLU A 57 -10.00 -16.72 -5.28
N PHE A 58 -9.28 -15.60 -5.32
CA PHE A 58 -9.87 -14.26 -5.22
C PHE A 58 -9.75 -13.49 -6.54
N ASN A 59 -10.88 -12.95 -7.01
CA ASN A 59 -10.90 -12.07 -8.19
C ASN A 59 -10.75 -10.60 -7.76
N ILE A 60 -9.52 -10.13 -7.63
CA ILE A 60 -9.21 -8.78 -7.15
C ILE A 60 -9.15 -7.83 -8.35
N ASP A 61 -9.92 -6.73 -8.32
CA ASP A 61 -9.76 -5.67 -9.31
C ASP A 61 -8.53 -4.83 -8.95
N THR A 62 -7.41 -5.12 -9.61
CA THR A 62 -6.14 -4.42 -9.40
C THR A 62 -5.99 -3.16 -10.23
N ARG A 63 -6.94 -2.89 -11.15
CA ARG A 63 -6.88 -1.75 -12.09
C ARG A 63 -5.54 -1.64 -12.84
N GLY A 64 -4.90 -2.78 -13.12
CA GLY A 64 -3.62 -2.87 -13.82
C GLY A 64 -2.37 -2.80 -12.94
N ASN A 65 -2.53 -2.67 -11.61
CA ASN A 65 -1.42 -2.75 -10.67
C ASN A 65 -1.19 -4.19 -10.19
N TYR A 66 -0.13 -4.39 -9.41
CA TYR A 66 0.06 -5.62 -8.64
C TYR A 66 -1.03 -5.81 -7.58
N SER A 67 -1.31 -7.08 -7.26
CA SER A 67 -2.24 -7.44 -6.20
C SER A 67 -1.60 -7.18 -4.84
N VAL A 68 -2.39 -6.74 -3.86
CA VAL A 68 -1.97 -6.67 -2.45
C VAL A 68 -1.66 -8.04 -1.83
N LEU A 69 -2.00 -9.13 -2.51
CA LEU A 69 -1.59 -10.49 -2.17
C LEU A 69 -0.36 -10.97 -2.96
N SER A 70 0.33 -10.09 -3.68
CA SER A 70 1.64 -10.41 -4.27
C SER A 70 2.75 -10.20 -3.24
N GLU A 71 3.78 -11.05 -3.31
CA GLU A 71 4.88 -11.15 -2.32
C GLU A 71 5.46 -9.78 -1.91
N ASP A 72 5.77 -8.95 -2.92
CA ASP A 72 6.47 -7.67 -2.70
C ASP A 72 5.60 -6.43 -2.92
N ALA A 73 4.31 -6.55 -3.27
CA ALA A 73 3.52 -5.37 -3.67
C ALA A 73 3.41 -4.34 -2.54
N ILE A 74 3.00 -4.78 -1.35
CA ILE A 74 2.90 -3.90 -0.18
C ILE A 74 4.30 -3.47 0.28
N TRP A 75 5.25 -4.40 0.39
CA TRP A 75 6.60 -4.09 0.84
C TRP A 75 7.29 -2.99 -0.02
N ASN A 76 7.14 -3.07 -1.34
CA ASN A 76 7.69 -2.08 -2.27
C ASN A 76 7.09 -0.69 -2.06
N VAL A 77 5.77 -0.58 -1.91
CA VAL A 77 5.11 0.73 -1.76
C VAL A 77 5.41 1.38 -0.40
N LEU A 78 5.54 0.57 0.66
CA LEU A 78 5.93 1.05 1.99
C LEU A 78 7.39 1.54 1.98
N SER A 79 8.28 0.79 1.34
CA SER A 79 9.70 1.17 1.19
C SER A 79 9.86 2.49 0.42
N GLU A 80 9.06 2.69 -0.63
CA GLU A 80 9.07 3.95 -1.38
C GLU A 80 8.55 5.13 -0.55
N PHE A 81 7.50 4.92 0.25
CA PHE A 81 7.01 5.94 1.18
C PHE A 81 8.10 6.37 2.18
N ASP A 82 8.79 5.41 2.79
CA ASP A 82 9.87 5.68 3.73
C ASP A 82 11.02 6.44 3.06
N ARG A 83 11.39 6.04 1.84
CA ARG A 83 12.40 6.75 1.05
C ARG A 83 12.01 8.20 0.82
N LEU A 84 10.79 8.47 0.33
CA LEU A 84 10.32 9.81 0.03
C LEU A 84 10.23 10.70 1.27
N THR A 85 9.74 10.16 2.39
CA THR A 85 9.63 10.93 3.64
C THR A 85 10.98 11.15 4.32
N SER A 86 11.96 10.26 4.13
CA SER A 86 13.33 10.45 4.61
C SER A 86 14.06 11.58 3.86
N ILE A 87 13.79 11.74 2.56
CA ILE A 87 14.34 12.84 1.75
C ILE A 87 13.76 14.18 2.23
N SER A 88 12.44 14.27 2.41
CA SER A 88 11.77 15.49 2.86
C SER A 88 12.28 16.02 4.21
N LYS A 89 12.81 15.14 5.09
CA LYS A 89 13.37 15.53 6.39
C LYS A 89 14.79 16.10 6.32
N ARG A 90 15.51 15.92 5.21
CA ARG A 90 16.90 16.39 5.05
C ARG A 90 17.03 17.81 4.48
N ASP A 91 15.93 18.35 3.96
CA ASP A 91 15.87 19.68 3.33
C ASP A 91 15.34 20.78 4.28
N VAL A 92 15.31 20.54 5.60
CA VAL A 92 14.89 21.48 6.66
C VAL A 92 16.04 21.79 7.61
#